data_AF-A0A9Q7BHD1-F1
#
_entry.id   AF-A0A9Q7BHD1-F1
#
_cell.length_a   1.000
_cell.length_b   1.000
_cell.length_c   1.000
_cell.angle_alpha   90.00
_cell.angle_beta   90.00
_cell.angle_gamma   90.00
#
_symmetry.space_group_name_H-M   'P 1'
#
loop_
_entity.id
_entity.type
_entity.pdbx_description
1 polymer ?
#
loop_
_entity_poly.entity_id
_entity_poly.type
_entity_poly.pdbx_seq_one_letter_code
_entity_poly.pdbx_strand_id
1 'polypeptide(L)' 'MSRCDSDTSDTVAIIKLEDLIRGLGDDGRDISAIGHFFEVGEWLIAFEGVENAFSNIPLDNETRDKLLWLRGYFGD' A
#
# COMPACT_ATOMS: atom_id res chain seq x y z
N MET A 1 -15.63 -19.92 14.70
CA MET A 1 -14.24 -19.40 14.77
C MET A 1 -13.62 -19.55 13.39
N SER A 2 -13.65 -18.49 12.57
CA SER A 2 -12.83 -18.40 11.36
C SER A 2 -11.86 -17.24 11.58
N ARG A 3 -10.66 -17.56 12.07
CA ARG A 3 -9.52 -16.63 12.11
C ARG A 3 -8.63 -16.76 10.85
N CYS A 4 -8.81 -17.84 10.09
CA CYS A 4 -7.98 -18.15 8.94
C CYS A 4 -8.25 -17.24 7.73
N ASP A 5 -9.48 -16.71 7.60
CA ASP A 5 -9.85 -15.84 6.48
C ASP A 5 -9.26 -14.43 6.62
N SER A 6 -9.16 -13.88 7.85
CA SER A 6 -8.56 -12.55 8.05
C SER A 6 -7.04 -12.57 7.90
N ASP A 7 -6.35 -13.58 8.46
CA ASP A 7 -4.89 -13.70 8.36
C ASP A 7 -4.40 -13.77 6.90
N THR A 8 -5.22 -14.40 6.04
CA THR A 8 -4.95 -14.48 4.60
C THR A 8 -5.19 -13.13 3.92
N SER A 9 -6.26 -12.41 4.29
CA SER A 9 -6.57 -11.08 3.75
C SER A 9 -5.52 -10.05 4.15
N ASP A 10 -5.05 -10.07 5.39
CA ASP A 10 -4.04 -9.16 5.93
C ASP A 10 -2.71 -9.38 5.23
N THR A 11 -2.29 -10.64 5.10
CA THR A 11 -1.07 -11.00 4.36
C THR A 11 -1.13 -10.51 2.91
N VAL A 12 -2.27 -10.66 2.23
CA VAL A 12 -2.45 -10.18 0.85
C VAL A 12 -2.37 -8.65 0.78
N ALA A 13 -2.95 -7.94 1.74
CA ALA A 13 -2.90 -6.48 1.78
C ALA A 13 -1.48 -5.96 2.02
N ILE A 14 -0.74 -6.57 2.94
CA ILE A 14 0.65 -6.22 3.23
C ILE A 14 1.53 -6.43 1.99
N ILE A 15 1.41 -7.58 1.31
CA ILE A 15 2.16 -7.86 0.08
C ILE A 15 1.81 -6.86 -1.02
N LYS A 16 0.53 -6.54 -1.20
CA LYS A 16 0.10 -5.54 -2.19
C LYS A 16 0.64 -4.15 -1.90
N LEU A 17 0.69 -3.77 -0.62
CA LEU A 17 1.24 -2.49 -0.19
C LEU A 17 2.76 -2.46 -0.40
N GLU A 18 3.48 -3.54 -0.10
CA GLU A 18 4.91 -3.69 -0.38
C GLU A 18 5.21 -3.54 -1.87
N ASP A 19 4.48 -4.29 -2.71
CA ASP A 19 4.60 -4.25 -4.17
C ASP A 19 4.34 -2.85 -4.72
N LEU A 20 3.36 -2.13 -4.15
CA LEU A 20 3.04 -0.76 -4.51
C LEU A 20 4.17 0.20 -4.14
N ILE A 21 4.67 0.14 -2.90
CA ILE A 21 5.77 0.99 -2.43
C ILE A 21 7.03 0.76 -3.26
N ARG A 22 7.36 -0.51 -3.55
CA ARG A 22 8.52 -0.87 -4.36
C ARG A 22 8.38 -0.37 -5.79
N GLY A 23 7.23 -0.58 -6.43
CA GLY A 23 6.98 -0.09 -7.79
C GLY A 23 7.13 1.43 -7.91
N LEU A 24 6.61 2.17 -6.92
CA LEU A 24 6.78 3.63 -6.86
C LEU A 24 8.26 4.03 -6.67
N GLY A 25 9.02 3.29 -5.86
CA GLY A 25 10.46 3.48 -5.71
C GLY A 25 11.24 3.20 -7.00
N ASP A 26 10.90 2.12 -7.71
CA ASP A 26 11.50 1.73 -8.99
C ASP A 26 11.24 2.78 -10.09
N ASP A 27 10.11 3.49 -10.02
CA ASP A 27 9.77 4.65 -10.87
C ASP A 27 10.55 5.93 -10.50
N GLY A 28 11.45 5.86 -9.52
CA GLY A 28 12.28 6.97 -9.06
C GLY A 28 11.55 7.96 -8.14
N ARG A 29 10.43 7.55 -7.54
CA ARG A 29 9.73 8.37 -6.52
C ARG A 29 10.44 8.25 -5.18
N ASP A 30 10.51 9.35 -4.45
CA ASP A 30 11.00 9.30 -3.07
C ASP A 30 9.95 8.64 -2.17
N ILE A 31 10.22 7.40 -1.79
CA ILE A 31 9.38 6.59 -0.92
C ILE A 31 10.01 6.37 0.46
N SER A 32 11.10 7.08 0.79
CA SER A 32 11.93 6.78 1.98
C SER A 32 11.11 6.81 3.29
N ALA A 33 10.28 7.82 3.47
CA ALA A 33 9.41 7.93 4.65
C ALA A 33 8.31 6.87 4.68
N ILE A 34 7.72 6.57 3.52
CA ILE A 34 6.65 5.57 3.36
C ILE A 34 7.20 4.16 3.65
N GLY A 35 8.36 3.84 3.08
CA GLY A 35 9.05 2.57 3.29
C GLY A 35 9.42 2.36 4.76
N HIS A 36 9.86 3.42 5.46
CA HIS A 36 10.15 3.33 6.88
C HIS A 36 8.92 2.91 7.71
N PHE A 37 7.76 3.53 7.47
CA PHE A 37 6.52 3.15 8.17
C PHE A 37 6.11 1.70 7.86
N PHE A 38 6.31 1.26 6.62
CA PHE A 38 6.03 -0.13 6.24
C PHE A 38 6.91 -1.12 7.00
N GLU A 39 8.22 -0.87 7.07
CA GLU A 39 9.20 -1.75 7.73
C GLU A 39 8.94 -1.92 9.23
N VAL A 40 8.42 -0.89 9.90
CA VAL A 40 8.11 -0.94 11.34
C VAL A 40 6.71 -1.48 11.65
N GLY A 41 5.96 -1.91 10.64
CA GLY A 41 4.62 -2.50 10.80
C GLY A 41 3.47 -1.50 10.85
N GLU A 42 3.72 -0.22 10.60
CA GLU A 42 2.72 0.85 10.57
C GLU A 42 2.07 0.92 9.18
N TRP A 43 1.44 -0.17 8.74
CA TRP A 43 0.95 -0.34 7.36
C TRP A 43 -0.15 0.66 6.97
N LEU A 44 -1.01 1.04 7.92
CA LEU A 44 -2.03 2.08 7.68
C LEU A 44 -1.37 3.43 7.39
N ILE A 45 -0.37 3.81 8.20
CA ILE A 45 0.37 5.07 8.02
C ILE A 45 1.15 5.05 6.70
N ALA A 46 1.78 3.92 6.37
CA ALA A 46 2.45 3.74 5.09
C ALA A 46 1.47 3.93 3.92
N PHE A 47 0.27 3.32 4.00
CA PHE A 47 -0.77 3.47 2.97
C PHE A 47 -1.27 4.92 2.85
N GLU A 48 -1.58 5.60 3.95
CA GLU A 48 -1.97 7.02 3.95
C GLU A 48 -0.87 7.90 3.34
N GLY A 49 0.40 7.58 3.61
CA GLY A 49 1.56 8.22 3.00
C GLY A 49 1.57 8.10 1.48
N VAL A 50 1.27 6.90 0.95
CA VAL A 50 1.12 6.68 -0.50
C VAL A 50 -0.05 7.50 -1.04
N GLU A 51 -1.23 7.41 -0.43
CA GLU A 51 -2.41 8.15 -0.92
C GLU A 51 -2.16 9.65 -0.98
N ASN A 52 -1.51 10.21 0.05
CA ASN A 52 -1.21 11.63 0.11
C ASN A 52 -0.17 12.03 -0.95
N ALA A 53 0.96 11.32 -1.01
CA ALA A 53 2.07 11.63 -1.90
C ALA A 53 1.70 11.53 -3.39
N PHE A 54 0.79 10.62 -3.75
CA PHE A 54 0.44 10.32 -5.14
C PHE A 54 -0.96 10.76 -5.55
N SER A 55 -1.70 11.45 -4.67
CA SER A 55 -3.06 11.97 -4.91
C SER A 55 -3.23 12.81 -6.19
N ASN A 56 -2.18 13.53 -6.59
CA ASN A 56 -2.19 14.48 -7.71
C ASN A 56 -1.27 14.07 -8.85
N ILE A 57 -0.72 12.85 -8.81
CA ILE A 57 0.25 12.38 -9.79
C ILE A 57 -0.46 11.44 -10.78
N PRO A 58 -0.21 11.56 -12.10
CA PRO A 58 -0.68 10.56 -13.05
C PRO A 58 -0.06 9.20 -12.73
N LEU A 59 -0.92 8.23 -12.46
CA LEU A 59 -0.54 6.83 -12.22
C LEU A 59 -0.96 5.96 -13.41
N ASP A 60 -0.18 4.94 -13.69
CA ASP A 60 -0.58 3.87 -14.61
C ASP A 60 -1.78 3.09 -14.04
N ASN A 61 -2.38 2.23 -14.87
CA ASN A 61 -3.58 1.50 -14.49
C ASN A 61 -3.31 0.43 -13.42
N GLU A 62 -2.16 -0.23 -13.45
CA GLU A 62 -1.82 -1.27 -12.46
C GLU A 62 -1.65 -0.65 -11.06
N THR A 63 -0.91 0.46 -10.98
CA THR A 63 -0.69 1.21 -9.74
C THR A 63 -2.01 1.76 -9.19
N ARG A 64 -2.88 2.29 -10.07
CA ARG A 64 -4.22 2.76 -9.69
C ARG A 64 -5.10 1.62 -9.17
N ASP A 65 -5.09 0.47 -9.81
CA ASP A 65 -5.90 -0.69 -9.41
C ASP A 65 -5.46 -1.24 -8.04
N LYS A 66 -4.15 -1.29 -7.78
CA LYS A 66 -3.61 -1.66 -6.45
C LYS A 66 -4.06 -0.66 -5.37
N LEU A 67 -3.98 0.64 -5.65
CA LEU A 67 -4.44 1.68 -4.73
C LEU A 67 -5.92 1.58 -4.39
N LEU A 68 -6.78 1.38 -5.40
CA LEU A 68 -8.22 1.23 -5.19
C LEU A 68 -8.56 0.00 -4.36
N TRP A 69 -7.87 -1.12 -4.62
CA TRP A 69 -8.04 -2.33 -3.83
C TRP A 69 -7.62 -2.12 -2.37
N LEU A 70 -6.44 -1.52 -2.14
CA LEU A 70 -5.93 -1.25 -0.80
C LEU A 70 -6.81 -0.25 -0.03
N ARG A 71 -7.39 0.74 -0.73
CA ARG A 71 -8.38 1.65 -0.13
C ARG A 71 -9.61 0.90 0.35
N GLY A 72 -10.09 -0.09 -0.41
CA GLY A 72 -11.20 -0.94 0.02
C GLY A 72 -10.86 -1.82 1.23
N TYR A 73 -9.58 -2.18 1.41
CA TYR A 73 -9.14 -3.00 2.54
C TYR A 73 -8.85 -2.17 3.81
N PHE A 74 -8.15 -1.04 3.69
CA PHE A 74 -7.78 -0.18 4.82
C PHE A 74 -8.84 0.86 5.20
N GLY A 75 -9.80 1.13 4.29
CA GLY A 75 -10.84 2.14 4.48
C GLY A 75 -12.15 1.64 5.09
N ASP A 76 -12.30 0.32 5.25
CA ASP A 76 -13.40 -0.36 5.98
C ASP A 76 -12.96 -0.70 7.42
#